data_AF-A0A6B2DS94-F1
#
_entry.id   AF-A0A6B2DS94-F1
#
_cell.length_a   1.000
_cell.length_b   1.000
_cell.length_c   1.000
_cell.angle_alpha   90.00
_cell.angle_beta   90.00
_cell.angle_gamma   90.00
#
_symmetry.space_group_name_H-M   'P 1'
#
loop_
_entity.id
_entity.type
_entity.pdbx_description
1 polymer ?
#
loop_
_entity_poly.entity_id
_entity_poly.type
_entity_poly.pdbx_seq_one_letter_code
_entity_poly.pdbx_strand_id
1 'polypeptide(L)'
;MVVAMGLVIPALEEVCYRGALFSAVERITGSATAITLTSAGWALVHIGNYGLAPFNPAVLAGVVPSVLCMGLALGICRTITGSCVASFAAQGVANLVLVG
;
A
#
# COMPACT_ATOMS: atom_id res chain seq x y z
N MET A 1 16.33 1.05 -10.77
CA MET A 1 15.02 0.39 -10.71
C MET A 1 14.88 -0.47 -9.45
N VAL A 2 15.75 -1.46 -9.24
CA VAL A 2 15.78 -2.36 -8.06
C VAL A 2 15.76 -1.61 -6.72
N VAL A 3 16.69 -0.67 -6.49
CA VAL A 3 16.74 0.10 -5.23
C VAL A 3 15.48 0.97 -5.01
N ALA A 4 14.95 1.57 -6.08
CA ALA A 4 13.75 2.38 -5.98
C ALA A 4 12.51 1.54 -5.63
N MET A 5 12.31 0.42 -6.35
CA MET A 5 11.14 -0.44 -6.20
C MET A 5 11.19 -1.33 -4.97
N GLY A 6 12.38 -1.77 -4.56
CA GLY A 6 12.56 -2.65 -3.40
C GLY A 6 12.79 -1.93 -2.07
N LEU A 7 13.20 -0.66 -2.10
CA LEU A 7 13.57 0.07 -0.88
C LEU A 7 12.90 1.45 -0.78
N VAL A 8 13.16 2.36 -1.71
CA VAL A 8 12.77 3.77 -1.54
C VAL A 8 11.25 3.94 -1.55
N ILE A 9 10.57 3.37 -2.55
CA ILE A 9 9.11 3.47 -2.67
C ILE A 9 8.40 2.77 -1.50
N PRO A 10 8.71 1.49 -1.19
CA PRO A 10 8.11 0.83 -0.04
C PRO A 10 8.34 1.59 1.27
N ALA A 11 9.52 2.19 1.48
CA ALA A 11 9.80 2.93 2.70
C ALA A 11 8.89 4.16 2.83
N LEU A 12 8.75 4.94 1.76
CA LEU A 12 7.89 6.12 1.76
C LEU A 12 6.42 5.73 1.92
N GLU A 13 5.95 4.74 1.16
CA GLU A 13 4.55 4.33 1.17
C GLU A 13 4.15 3.72 2.52
N GLU A 14 4.96 2.81 3.07
CA GLU A 14 4.57 2.11 4.29
C GLU A 14 4.73 2.96 5.54
N VAL A 15 5.69 3.91 5.57
CA VAL A 15 5.74 4.91 6.65
C VAL A 15 4.50 5.81 6.61
N CYS A 16 4.04 6.22 5.43
CA CYS A 16 2.85 7.07 5.30
C CYS A 16 1.56 6.30 5.62
N TYR A 17 1.32 5.20 4.92
CA TYR A 17 0.05 4.47 4.98
C TYR A 17 -0.04 3.53 6.18
N ARG A 18 0.95 2.66 6.44
CA ARG A 18 0.92 1.65 7.53
C ARG A 18 1.60 2.12 8.82
N GLY A 19 2.32 3.23 8.76
CA GLY A 19 2.86 3.95 9.91
C GLY A 19 1.90 5.02 10.39
N ALA A 20 2.06 6.24 9.86
CA ALA A 20 1.39 7.44 10.37
C ALA A 20 -0.14 7.38 10.24
N LEU A 21 -0.66 7.12 9.03
CA LEU A 21 -2.10 7.16 8.78
C LEU A 21 -2.82 6.00 9.46
N PHE A 22 -2.29 4.78 9.35
CA PHE A 22 -2.85 3.60 10.03
C PHE A 22 -2.95 3.83 11.53
N SER A 23 -1.86 4.24 12.19
CA SER A 23 -1.89 4.46 13.64
C SER A 23 -2.81 5.60 14.06
N ALA A 24 -2.97 6.64 13.24
CA ALA A 24 -3.93 7.70 13.52
C ALA A 24 -5.38 7.19 13.48
N VAL A 25 -5.73 6.43 12.44
CA VAL A 25 -7.08 5.88 12.25
C VAL A 25 -7.38 4.79 13.28
N GLU A 26 -6.43 3.89 13.53
CA GLU A 26 -6.57 2.76 14.46
C GLU A 26 -6.89 3.22 15.87
N ARG A 27 -6.21 4.26 16.37
CA ARG A 27 -6.45 4.81 17.71
C ARG A 27 -7.88 5.31 17.94
N ILE A 28 -8.58 5.68 16.86
CA ILE A 28 -9.92 6.28 16.93
C ILE A 28 -10.99 5.24 16.61
N THR A 29 -10.72 4.33 15.67
CA THR A 29 -11.75 3.51 15.01
C THR A 29 -11.45 2.00 15.00
N GLY A 30 -10.28 1.59 15.50
CA GLY A 30 -9.83 0.20 15.50
C GLY A 30 -9.17 -0.25 14.20
N SER A 31 -8.53 -1.44 14.25
CA SER A 31 -7.65 -1.92 13.18
C SER A 31 -8.39 -2.24 11.88
N ALA A 32 -9.64 -2.74 11.93
CA ALA A 32 -10.40 -3.06 10.71
C ALA A 32 -10.64 -1.83 9.82
N THR A 33 -11.04 -0.72 10.44
CA THR A 33 -11.23 0.57 9.75
C THR A 33 -9.90 1.13 9.25
N ALA A 34 -8.83 1.03 10.06
CA ALA A 34 -7.49 1.47 9.66
C ALA A 34 -6.96 0.71 8.45
N ILE A 35 -7.10 -0.62 8.42
CA ILE A 35 -6.74 -1.46 7.27
C ILE A 35 -7.51 -1.00 6.03
N THR A 36 -8.83 -0.85 6.14
CA THR A 36 -9.71 -0.55 5.00
C THR A 36 -9.40 0.84 4.42
N LEU A 37 -9.36 1.88 5.26
CA LEU A 37 -9.17 3.25 4.81
C LEU A 37 -7.77 3.50 4.24
N THR A 38 -6.73 2.98 4.89
CA THR A 38 -5.35 3.17 4.39
C THR A 38 -5.13 2.42 3.08
N SER A 39 -5.70 1.22 2.92
CA SER A 39 -5.60 0.44 1.69
C SER A 39 -6.39 1.07 0.54
N ALA A 40 -7.59 1.58 0.81
CA ALA A 40 -8.38 2.33 -0.17
C ALA A 40 -7.65 3.61 -0.61
N GLY A 41 -7.14 4.39 0.34
CA GLY A 41 -6.38 5.61 0.03
C GLY A 41 -5.14 5.33 -0.81
N TRP A 42 -4.41 4.25 -0.52
CA TRP A 42 -3.24 3.83 -1.30
C TRP A 42 -3.61 3.35 -2.71
N ALA A 43 -4.71 2.61 -2.86
CA ALA A 43 -5.19 2.19 -4.18
C ALA A 43 -5.65 3.38 -5.03
N LEU A 44 -6.29 4.39 -4.43
CA LEU A 44 -6.80 5.56 -5.16
C LEU A 44 -5.69 6.46 -5.71
N VAL A 45 -4.56 6.61 -5.03
CA VAL A 45 -3.44 7.41 -5.58
C VAL A 45 -2.87 6.82 -6.87
N HIS A 46 -3.06 5.51 -7.09
CA HIS A 46 -2.63 4.83 -8.31
C HIS A 46 -3.50 5.17 -9.53
N ILE A 47 -4.69 5.76 -9.34
CA ILE A 47 -5.49 6.31 -10.45
C ILE A 47 -4.72 7.42 -11.17
N GLY A 48 -3.92 8.21 -10.44
CA GLY A 48 -3.09 9.28 -11.00
C GLY A 48 -1.80 8.80 -11.65
N ASN A 49 -1.36 7.56 -11.39
CA ASN A 49 0.00 7.10 -11.68
C ASN A 49 0.21 6.70 -13.16
N TYR A 50 -0.86 6.47 -13.93
CA TYR A 50 -0.79 6.05 -15.34
C TYR A 50 -0.97 7.20 -16.33
N GLY A 51 -0.10 8.21 -16.21
CA GLY A 51 0.08 9.22 -17.26
C GLY A 51 -1.10 10.16 -17.48
N LEU A 52 -1.75 10.63 -16.40
CA LEU A 52 -2.87 11.58 -16.45
C LEU A 52 -4.17 11.05 -17.08
N ALA A 53 -4.32 9.72 -17.23
CA ALA A 53 -5.53 9.08 -17.75
C ALA A 53 -6.31 8.34 -16.62
N PRO A 54 -6.96 9.06 -15.69
CA PRO A 54 -7.60 8.47 -14.51
C PRO A 54 -8.75 7.51 -14.85
N PHE A 55 -9.28 7.57 -16.06
CA PHE A 55 -10.36 6.71 -16.54
C PHE A 55 -9.89 5.54 -17.41
N ASN A 56 -8.59 5.23 -17.42
CA ASN A 56 -8.07 4.08 -18.15
C ASN A 56 -8.67 2.77 -17.57
N PRO A 57 -9.42 1.97 -18.36
CA PRO A 57 -10.06 0.76 -17.86
C PRO A 57 -9.09 -0.27 -17.28
N ALA A 58 -7.86 -0.38 -17.81
CA ALA A 58 -6.87 -1.32 -17.29
C ALA A 58 -6.39 -0.91 -15.88
N VAL A 59 -6.34 0.40 -15.60
CA VAL A 59 -6.00 0.92 -14.27
C VAL A 59 -7.14 0.66 -13.30
N LEU A 60 -8.36 0.99 -13.70
CA LEU A 60 -9.54 0.84 -12.85
C LEU A 60 -9.89 -0.63 -12.57
N ALA A 61 -9.75 -1.52 -13.56
CA ALA A 61 -10.11 -2.92 -13.44
C ALA A 61 -8.94 -3.84 -13.05
N GLY A 62 -7.69 -3.42 -13.25
CA GLY A 62 -6.50 -4.22 -12.95
C GLY A 62 -5.69 -3.66 -11.79
N VAL A 63 -5.19 -2.44 -11.93
CA VAL A 63 -4.22 -1.88 -10.98
C VAL A 63 -4.86 -1.51 -9.65
N VAL A 64 -5.95 -0.75 -9.67
CA VAL A 64 -6.62 -0.32 -8.44
C VAL A 64 -7.06 -1.52 -7.57
N PRO A 65 -7.71 -2.57 -8.13
CA PRO A 65 -8.07 -3.75 -7.35
C PRO A 65 -6.86 -4.52 -6.83
N SER A 66 -5.80 -4.68 -7.64
CA SER A 66 -4.59 -5.40 -7.19
C SER A 66 -3.84 -4.66 -6.09
N VAL A 67 -3.71 -3.33 -6.19
CA VAL A 67 -3.13 -2.47 -5.15
C VAL A 67 -4.00 -2.49 -3.89
N LEU A 68 -5.33 -2.46 -4.03
CA LEU A 68 -6.23 -2.59 -2.88
C LEU A 68 -6.02 -3.94 -2.16
N CYS A 69 -5.97 -5.05 -2.89
CA CYS A 69 -5.74 -6.38 -2.32
C CYS A 69 -4.37 -6.49 -1.62
N MET A 70 -3.30 -6.01 -2.27
CA MET A 70 -1.99 -5.92 -1.64
C MET A 70 -2.06 -5.07 -0.38
N GLY A 71 -2.78 -3.95 -0.44
CA GLY A 71 -2.90 -3.03 0.67
C GLY A 71 -3.58 -3.65 1.89
N LEU A 72 -4.64 -4.41 1.66
CA LEU A 72 -5.33 -5.16 2.71
C LEU A 72 -4.39 -6.19 3.35
N ALA A 73 -3.62 -6.94 2.55
CA ALA A 73 -2.64 -7.90 3.04
C ALA A 73 -1.54 -7.23 3.90
N LEU A 74 -1.02 -6.08 3.45
CA LEU A 74 -0.03 -5.30 4.20
C LEU A 74 -0.60 -4.70 5.48
N GLY A 75 -1.88 -4.30 5.49
CA GLY A 75 -2.59 -3.85 6.68
C GLY A 75 -2.81 -4.97 7.71
N ILE A 76 -3.14 -6.18 7.24
CA ILE A 76 -3.21 -7.38 8.09
C ILE A 76 -1.83 -7.68 8.67
N CYS A 77 -0.78 -7.68 7.85
CA CYS A 77 0.61 -7.83 8.31
C CYS A 77 0.96 -6.80 9.39
N ARG A 78 0.62 -5.53 9.18
CA ARG A 78 0.83 -4.45 10.15
C ARG A 78 0.10 -4.70 11.48
N THR A 79 -1.10 -5.25 11.42
CA THR A 79 -1.94 -5.52 12.60
C THR A 79 -1.40 -6.70 13.40
N ILE A 80 -1.00 -7.77 12.73
CA ILE A 80 -0.43 -8.98 13.35
C ILE A 80 0.94 -8.68 13.98
N THR A 81 1.79 -7.93 13.27
CA THR A 81 3.18 -7.71 13.69
C THR A 81 3.37 -6.48 14.58
N GLY A 82 2.42 -5.55 14.59
CA GLY A 82 2.60 -4.26 15.27
C GLY A 82 3.61 -3.33 14.58
N SER A 83 4.15 -3.68 13.40
CA SER A 83 5.28 -2.98 12.78
C SER A 83 5.04 -2.61 11.32
N CYS A 84 5.26 -1.35 10.95
CA CYS A 84 5.25 -0.94 9.54
C CYS A 84 6.52 -1.39 8.79
N VAL A 85 7.60 -1.73 9.51
CA VAL A 85 8.82 -2.27 8.89
C VAL A 85 8.56 -3.65 8.28
N ALA A 86 7.68 -4.45 8.89
CA ALA A 86 7.26 -5.74 8.34
C ALA A 86 6.50 -5.57 7.01
N SER A 87 5.58 -4.61 6.96
CA SER A 87 4.85 -4.27 5.72
C SER A 87 5.77 -3.69 4.65
N PHE A 88 6.71 -2.82 5.03
CA PHE A 88 7.79 -2.33 4.17
C PHE A 88 8.60 -3.45 3.52
N ALA A 89 9.08 -4.42 4.31
CA ALA A 89 9.85 -5.54 3.79
C ALA A 89 9.00 -6.41 2.86
N ALA A 90 7.75 -6.69 3.24
CA ALA A 90 6.82 -7.49 2.42
C ALA A 90 6.52 -6.81 1.08
N GLN A 91 6.25 -5.50 1.07
CA GLN A 91 6.04 -4.74 -0.16
C GLN A 91 7.32 -4.70 -1.00
N GLY A 92 8.48 -4.43 -0.39
CA GLY A 92 9.76 -4.40 -1.09
C GLY A 92 10.05 -5.71 -1.81
N VAL A 93 9.85 -6.85 -1.14
CA VAL A 93 9.99 -8.17 -1.76
C VAL A 93 9.00 -8.36 -2.90
N ALA A 94 7.72 -8.03 -2.71
CA ALA A 94 6.70 -8.17 -3.74
C ALA A 94 7.02 -7.33 -4.99
N ASN A 95 7.45 -6.08 -4.79
CA ASN A 95 7.86 -5.20 -5.87
C ASN A 95 9.08 -5.76 -6.61
N LEU A 96 10.08 -6.30 -5.90
CA LEU A 96 11.26 -6.89 -6.51
C LEU A 96 10.93 -8.13 -7.35
N VAL A 97 9.99 -8.96 -6.90
CA VAL A 97 9.49 -10.11 -7.67
C VAL A 97 8.76 -9.68 -8.95
N LEU A 98 8.09 -8.53 -8.93
CA LEU A 98 7.38 -8.01 -10.10
C LEU A 98 8.30 -7.36 -11.16
N VAL A 99 9.48 -6.89 -10.75
CA VAL A 99 10.41 -6.15 -11.64
C VAL A 99 11.68 -6.93 -11.99
N GLY A 100 11.90 -8.09 -11.37
CA GLY A 100 12.98 -9.03 -11.68
C GLY A 100 12.51 -10.11 -12.64
#